data_AF-A0A954FUA7-F1
#
_entry.id   AF-A0A954FUA7-F1
#
_cell.length_a   1.000
_cell.length_b   1.000
_cell.length_c   1.000
_cell.angle_alpha   90.00
_cell.angle_beta   90.00
_cell.angle_gamma   90.00
#
_symmetry.space_group_name_H-M   'P 1'
#
loop_
_entity.id
_entity.type
_entity.pdbx_description
1 polymer ?
#
loop_
_entity_poly.entity_id
_entity_poly.type
_entity_poly.pdbx_seq_one_letter_code
_entity_poly.pdbx_strand_id
1 'polypeptide(L)'
;MKQRPSDQEHRQDFPKRGIASNVRAGSTLLVVLVVVVMLSLGAYTFSELMIVEMEATNIYGRSIQSRELALSGIELAAAYVGDRSDVDGWNSYHNPDQFQNINLVPGEIARTSGYFSIVASVVSDAQSKTIRFGLTNESGKLNLNVLANQEDEPALDLDEEVAVDSAVDRLMYIPNMTEDIAAAILDWIDEDDETRSFGAESDYYETLESPYFAKNGPLESLDELLLVRDVTPELLYGEDTNRNGILDPNENDGDATLPLDNADGVLDAGWFAYFTVHSREINIRADGSEKINVNGTMLTELYDELEVELGPDEARFIVAYRVSGPVQTTDSLSGGSGTVVGGSMTQNQALNELANGLAKALFSEEGVTVTRAGMDLSGGGAYTINSIFDLIGSEVEIEIDGQKTTLTSPWSADPSVMTAELPVLHDLLTTSKNQYIEGRIQIDEARLETLLGIPEMDENLANAIVNSQMTGTNGAPSTEISQARQTTGWLVIEGLTTIEQMRKLAPYICSGGDVFRAQSLGYFGQGGPVTRVEAIIDGTFIPPRITYIRDLSNLGAGYPVTTLQGATLEE
;
A
#
# COMPACT_ATOMS: atom_id res chain seq x y z
N MET A 1 63.22 -111.25 51.65
CA MET A 1 64.70 -111.30 51.80
C MET A 1 65.17 -109.95 52.34
N LYS A 2 65.82 -109.96 53.51
CA LYS A 2 66.74 -108.99 54.18
C LYS A 2 66.69 -107.49 53.79
N GLN A 3 66.35 -106.55 54.69
CA GLN A 3 67.20 -105.91 55.74
C GLN A 3 68.50 -105.32 55.16
N ARG A 4 68.99 -104.09 55.42
CA ARG A 4 68.85 -102.99 56.42
C ARG A 4 69.95 -101.93 56.01
N PRO A 5 70.26 -100.83 56.74
CA PRO A 5 69.44 -99.80 57.42
C PRO A 5 69.99 -98.34 57.29
N SER A 6 69.28 -97.41 57.97
CA SER A 6 69.71 -96.17 58.67
C SER A 6 70.34 -95.02 57.83
N ASP A 7 69.93 -93.76 58.02
CA ASP A 7 70.05 -93.03 59.29
C ASP A 7 68.86 -92.11 59.61
N GLN A 8 68.51 -92.10 60.91
CA GLN A 8 67.71 -91.08 61.57
C GLN A 8 68.65 -89.99 62.07
N GLU A 9 68.35 -88.73 61.78
CA GLU A 9 68.69 -87.63 62.68
C GLU A 9 67.43 -86.82 63.03
N HIS A 10 67.26 -86.67 64.33
CA HIS A 10 66.20 -85.99 65.04
C HIS A 10 66.73 -84.60 65.44
N ARG A 11 66.01 -83.52 65.11
CA ARG A 11 65.99 -82.15 65.71
C ARG A 11 65.62 -81.14 64.61
N GLN A 12 64.73 -80.16 64.74
CA GLN A 12 64.03 -79.49 65.83
C GLN A 12 62.78 -78.85 65.22
N ASP A 13 61.64 -78.88 65.92
CA ASP A 13 60.45 -78.10 65.55
C ASP A 13 60.69 -76.61 65.90
N PHE A 14 60.63 -75.74 64.90
CA PHE A 14 60.53 -74.28 65.04
C PHE A 14 59.24 -73.79 64.37
N PRO A 15 58.50 -72.84 64.98
CA PRO A 15 57.19 -72.45 64.50
C PRO A 15 57.27 -71.50 63.29
N LYS A 16 56.40 -71.78 62.32
CA LYS A 16 55.78 -70.92 61.28
C LYS A 16 56.42 -69.55 61.01
N ARG A 17 56.89 -69.38 59.77
CA ARG A 17 56.65 -68.14 59.01
C ARG A 17 55.98 -68.51 57.70
N GLY A 18 54.65 -68.41 57.68
CA GLY A 18 53.92 -68.36 56.42
C GLY A 18 54.41 -67.13 55.67
N ILE A 19 55.12 -67.32 54.56
CA ILE A 19 55.30 -66.26 53.58
C ILE A 19 53.94 -66.15 52.90
N ALA A 20 53.07 -65.28 53.41
CA ALA A 20 51.92 -64.82 52.65
C ALA A 20 52.49 -64.13 51.41
N SER A 21 52.40 -64.78 50.26
CA SER A 21 52.50 -64.09 48.99
C SER A 21 51.32 -63.12 48.94
N ASN A 22 51.56 -61.85 49.23
CA ASN A 22 50.63 -60.80 48.84
C ASN A 22 50.65 -60.76 47.31
N VAL A 23 49.83 -61.61 46.68
CA VAL A 23 49.39 -61.38 45.31
C VAL A 23 48.53 -60.14 45.38
N ARG A 24 49.15 -58.97 45.19
CA ARG A 24 48.41 -57.73 44.97
C ARG A 24 47.63 -57.93 43.67
N ALA A 25 46.33 -58.17 43.77
CA ALA A 25 45.45 -58.19 42.62
C ALA A 25 45.51 -56.82 41.94
N GLY A 26 46.03 -56.76 40.71
CA GLY A 26 46.21 -55.51 39.97
C GLY A 26 44.87 -54.99 39.44
N SER A 27 44.14 -54.21 40.24
CA SER A 27 42.88 -53.54 39.86
C SER A 27 43.06 -52.07 39.44
N THR A 28 44.21 -51.47 39.75
CA THR A 28 44.49 -50.05 39.50
C THR A 28 44.40 -49.68 38.01
N LEU A 29 44.88 -50.53 37.10
CA LEU A 29 44.82 -50.27 35.66
C LEU A 29 43.38 -50.21 35.15
N LEU A 30 42.51 -51.11 35.62
CA LEU A 30 41.10 -51.14 35.23
C LEU A 30 40.35 -49.91 35.75
N VAL A 31 40.61 -49.49 36.98
CA VAL A 31 40.03 -48.26 37.55
C VAL A 31 40.49 -47.03 36.76
N VAL A 32 41.79 -46.94 36.45
CA VAL A 32 42.33 -45.85 35.63
C VAL A 32 41.70 -45.85 34.23
N LEU A 33 41.56 -47.01 33.59
CA LEU A 33 40.93 -47.12 32.28
C LEU A 33 39.47 -46.65 32.31
N VAL A 34 38.69 -47.07 33.30
CA VAL A 34 37.29 -46.64 33.45
C VAL A 34 37.20 -45.14 33.69
N VAL A 35 38.06 -44.58 34.54
CA VAL A 35 38.12 -43.13 34.78
C VAL A 35 38.49 -42.37 33.50
N VAL A 36 39.49 -42.85 32.75
CA VAL A 36 39.88 -42.25 31.46
C VAL A 36 38.72 -42.30 30.47
N VAL A 37 38.05 -43.44 30.32
CA VAL A 37 36.90 -43.57 29.41
C VAL A 37 35.75 -42.65 29.83
N MET A 38 35.45 -42.55 31.12
CA MET A 38 34.41 -41.64 31.64
C MET A 38 34.78 -40.17 31.41
N LEU A 39 36.03 -39.78 31.65
CA LEU A 39 36.52 -38.42 31.39
C LEU A 39 36.52 -38.10 29.88
N SER A 40 36.91 -39.06 29.04
CA SER A 40 36.89 -38.91 27.58
C SER A 40 35.46 -38.76 27.06
N LEU A 41 34.51 -39.55 27.57
CA LEU A 41 33.09 -39.41 27.22
C LEU A 41 32.55 -38.06 27.68
N GLY A 42 32.85 -37.64 28.91
CA GLY A 42 32.45 -36.33 29.44
C GLY A 42 33.02 -35.16 28.62
N ALA A 43 34.30 -35.24 28.24
CA ALA A 43 34.94 -34.25 27.38
C ALA A 43 34.32 -34.23 25.97
N TYR A 44 34.01 -35.40 25.40
CA TYR A 44 33.34 -35.51 24.11
C TYR A 44 31.94 -34.88 24.14
N THR A 45 31.11 -35.26 25.13
CA THR A 45 29.75 -34.70 25.28
C THR A 45 29.77 -33.19 25.53
N PHE A 46 30.75 -32.69 26.30
CA PHE A 46 30.93 -31.26 26.51
C PHE A 46 31.34 -30.55 25.22
N SER A 47 32.24 -31.14 24.43
CA SER A 47 32.66 -30.57 23.14
C SER A 47 31.50 -30.47 22.15
N GLU A 48 30.69 -31.53 22.02
CA GLU A 48 29.50 -31.51 21.16
C GLU A 48 28.51 -30.43 21.60
N LEU A 49 28.23 -30.33 22.91
CA LEU A 49 27.34 -29.30 23.44
C LEU A 49 27.90 -27.89 23.15
N MET A 50 29.20 -27.66 23.34
CA MET A 50 29.80 -26.35 23.06
C MET A 50 29.81 -25.99 21.57
N ILE A 51 29.93 -26.97 20.67
CA ILE A 51 29.81 -26.72 19.22
C ILE A 51 28.38 -26.28 18.87
N VAL A 52 27.38 -26.99 19.39
CA VAL A 52 25.96 -26.65 19.17
C VAL A 52 25.63 -25.26 19.75
N GLU A 53 26.08 -24.95 20.96
CA GLU A 53 25.87 -23.64 21.58
C GLU A 53 26.55 -22.51 20.79
N MET A 54 27.76 -22.74 20.29
CA MET A 54 28.47 -21.79 19.43
C MET A 54 27.71 -21.58 18.11
N GLU A 55 27.20 -22.64 17.49
CA GLU A 55 26.42 -22.55 16.26
C GLU A 55 25.08 -21.83 16.48
N ALA A 56 24.36 -22.17 17.55
CA ALA A 56 23.12 -21.50 17.94
C ALA A 56 23.33 -20.00 18.20
N THR A 57 24.39 -19.65 18.92
CA THR A 57 24.75 -18.24 19.18
C THR A 57 25.07 -17.50 17.87
N ASN A 58 25.80 -18.14 16.95
CA ASN A 58 26.09 -17.56 15.65
C ASN A 58 24.83 -17.38 14.80
N ILE A 59 23.94 -18.36 14.76
CA ILE A 59 22.67 -18.28 14.01
C ILE A 59 21.80 -17.16 14.60
N TYR A 60 21.67 -17.09 15.92
CA TYR A 60 20.90 -16.06 16.61
C TYR A 60 21.46 -14.64 16.34
N GLY A 61 22.79 -14.48 16.40
CA GLY A 61 23.42 -13.21 16.05
C GLY A 61 23.17 -12.82 14.60
N ARG A 62 23.24 -13.79 13.68
CA ARG A 62 22.96 -13.56 12.27
C ARG A 62 21.49 -13.28 11.98
N SER A 63 20.54 -13.87 12.72
CA SER A 63 19.11 -13.61 12.53
C SER A 63 18.71 -12.22 13.00
N ILE A 64 19.33 -11.72 14.08
CA ILE A 64 19.17 -10.31 14.48
C ILE A 64 19.75 -9.41 13.39
N GLN A 65 20.96 -9.70 12.92
CA GLN A 65 21.58 -8.88 11.87
C GLN A 65 20.78 -8.88 10.58
N SER A 66 20.25 -10.03 10.12
CA SER A 66 19.39 -10.09 8.93
C SER A 66 18.12 -9.26 9.09
N ARG A 67 17.53 -9.22 10.30
CA ARG A 67 16.39 -8.37 10.60
C ARG A 67 16.73 -6.89 10.51
N GLU A 68 17.86 -6.47 11.10
CA GLU A 68 18.31 -5.07 11.02
C GLU A 68 18.68 -4.66 9.59
N LEU A 69 19.22 -5.57 8.77
CA LEU A 69 19.43 -5.36 7.34
C LEU A 69 18.11 -5.10 6.61
N ALA A 70 17.07 -5.93 6.86
CA ALA A 70 15.75 -5.75 6.26
C ALA A 70 15.09 -4.41 6.68
N LEU A 71 15.14 -4.08 7.97
CA LEU A 71 14.61 -2.81 8.48
C LEU A 71 15.36 -1.60 7.91
N SER A 72 16.67 -1.71 7.69
CA SER A 72 17.43 -0.64 7.03
C SER A 72 16.95 -0.42 5.59
N GLY A 73 16.50 -1.46 4.89
CA GLY A 73 15.85 -1.32 3.59
C GLY A 73 14.54 -0.54 3.66
N ILE A 74 13.72 -0.76 4.70
CA ILE A 74 12.48 0.02 4.92
C ILE A 74 12.79 1.50 5.17
N GLU A 75 13.80 1.80 5.99
CA GLU A 75 14.23 3.18 6.24
C GLU A 75 14.80 3.85 4.98
N LEU A 76 15.54 3.11 4.14
CA LEU A 76 15.98 3.62 2.84
C LEU A 76 14.78 3.93 1.94
N ALA A 77 13.79 3.03 1.86
CA ALA A 77 12.59 3.27 1.07
C ALA A 77 11.81 4.51 1.57
N ALA A 78 11.70 4.70 2.88
CA ALA A 78 11.06 5.88 3.46
C ALA A 78 11.84 7.17 3.11
N ALA A 79 13.17 7.13 3.18
CA ALA A 79 13.99 8.25 2.75
C ALA A 79 13.84 8.54 1.24
N TYR A 80 13.79 7.50 0.40
CA TYR A 80 13.61 7.60 -1.05
C TYR A 80 12.25 8.18 -1.44
N VAL A 81 11.18 7.80 -0.75
CA VAL A 81 9.83 8.38 -0.92
C VAL A 81 9.80 9.84 -0.46
N GLY A 82 10.61 10.20 0.54
CA GLY A 82 10.67 11.57 1.07
C GLY A 82 11.52 12.53 0.26
N ASP A 83 12.41 12.03 -0.61
CA ASP A 83 13.27 12.85 -1.46
C ASP A 83 12.49 13.36 -2.68
N ARG A 84 12.02 14.60 -2.57
CA ARG A 84 11.28 15.31 -3.62
C ARG A 84 12.15 16.20 -4.49
N SER A 85 13.47 16.19 -4.29
CA SER A 85 14.38 17.14 -4.93
C SER A 85 14.80 16.74 -6.36
N ASP A 86 14.61 15.48 -6.73
CA ASP A 86 14.99 14.93 -8.03
C ASP A 86 13.79 14.24 -8.71
N VAL A 87 12.85 15.05 -9.22
CA VAL A 87 11.68 14.55 -9.97
C VAL A 87 12.12 13.90 -11.30
N ASP A 88 13.24 14.34 -11.87
CA ASP A 88 13.79 13.84 -13.14
C ASP A 88 14.54 12.51 -12.93
N GLY A 89 13.77 11.42 -12.86
CA GLY A 89 14.32 10.06 -12.74
C GLY A 89 13.93 9.34 -11.44
N TRP A 90 13.07 9.97 -10.62
CA TRP A 90 12.42 9.26 -9.52
C TRP A 90 11.57 8.12 -10.08
N ASN A 91 11.89 6.90 -9.66
CA ASN A 91 11.23 5.68 -10.11
C ASN A 91 11.12 4.72 -8.93
N SER A 92 10.00 4.81 -8.23
CA SER A 92 9.68 3.90 -7.12
C SER A 92 9.29 2.51 -7.61
N TYR A 93 8.81 2.36 -8.85
CA TYR A 93 8.28 1.09 -9.37
C TYR A 93 9.39 0.05 -9.64
N HIS A 94 10.44 0.41 -10.36
CA HIS A 94 11.54 -0.52 -10.64
C HIS A 94 12.89 0.18 -10.73
N ASN A 95 13.66 0.14 -9.65
CA ASN A 95 14.98 0.74 -9.55
C ASN A 95 15.98 -0.21 -8.86
N PRO A 96 16.53 -1.18 -9.61
CA PRO A 96 17.51 -2.14 -9.08
C PRO A 96 18.76 -1.47 -8.48
N ASP A 97 19.21 -0.34 -9.02
CA ASP A 97 20.39 0.37 -8.52
C ASP A 97 20.21 0.85 -7.06
N GLN A 98 18.97 1.16 -6.66
CA GLN A 98 18.63 1.58 -5.30
C GLN A 98 18.11 0.44 -4.42
N PHE A 99 17.53 -0.60 -5.02
CA PHE A 99 16.75 -1.60 -4.28
C PHE A 99 17.23 -3.03 -4.41
N GLN A 100 18.19 -3.34 -5.29
CA GLN A 100 18.68 -4.70 -5.50
C GLN A 100 20.07 -4.88 -4.86
N ASN A 101 20.19 -5.91 -4.03
CA ASN A 101 21.46 -6.41 -3.50
C ASN A 101 22.36 -5.31 -2.88
N ILE A 102 21.75 -4.42 -2.12
CA ILE A 102 22.42 -3.28 -1.50
C ILE A 102 23.30 -3.79 -0.36
N ASN A 103 24.61 -3.64 -0.51
CA ASN A 103 25.60 -4.07 0.47
C ASN A 103 25.71 -3.06 1.61
N LEU A 104 25.02 -3.32 2.71
CA LEU A 104 25.02 -2.43 3.87
C LEU A 104 26.18 -2.72 4.83
N VAL A 105 26.58 -3.99 4.96
CA VAL A 105 27.68 -4.40 5.84
C VAL A 105 28.73 -5.15 5.01
N PRO A 106 29.75 -4.47 4.48
CA PRO A 106 30.77 -5.12 3.67
C PRO A 106 31.66 -6.02 4.55
N GLY A 107 31.77 -7.30 4.17
CA GLY A 107 32.68 -8.27 4.78
C GLY A 107 33.83 -8.66 3.84
N GLU A 108 34.87 -9.29 4.40
CA GLU A 108 36.00 -9.82 3.61
C GLU A 108 35.59 -11.00 2.71
N ILE A 109 34.55 -11.72 3.11
CA ILE A 109 33.96 -12.84 2.36
C ILE A 109 32.43 -12.70 2.30
N ALA A 110 31.82 -13.29 1.27
CA ALA A 110 30.37 -13.22 1.05
C ALA A 110 29.54 -13.69 2.27
N ARG A 111 30.02 -14.68 3.02
CA ARG A 111 29.35 -15.20 4.23
C ARG A 111 29.20 -14.17 5.35
N THR A 112 30.10 -13.18 5.40
CA THR A 112 30.11 -12.12 6.42
C THR A 112 29.57 -10.79 5.91
N SER A 113 29.36 -10.67 4.60
CA SER A 113 28.74 -9.48 4.00
C SER A 113 27.23 -9.52 4.17
N GLY A 114 26.64 -8.41 4.62
CA GLY A 114 25.21 -8.24 4.85
C GLY A 114 24.60 -7.32 3.80
N TYR A 115 23.48 -7.76 3.24
CA TYR A 115 22.76 -7.10 2.16
C TYR A 115 21.29 -6.94 2.51
N PHE A 116 20.63 -6.03 1.81
CA PHE A 116 19.18 -6.09 1.67
C PHE A 116 18.76 -5.91 0.21
N SER A 117 17.55 -6.35 -0.10
CA SER A 117 16.84 -6.03 -1.33
C SER A 117 15.41 -5.61 -1.00
N ILE A 118 14.80 -4.74 -1.81
CA ILE A 118 13.38 -4.40 -1.72
C ILE A 118 12.71 -4.91 -2.98
N VAL A 119 11.68 -5.73 -2.81
CA VAL A 119 11.03 -6.46 -3.90
C VAL A 119 9.54 -6.16 -3.93
N ALA A 120 8.97 -6.33 -5.12
CA ALA A 120 7.55 -6.34 -5.37
C ALA A 120 7.24 -7.28 -6.55
N SER A 121 6.00 -7.74 -6.65
CA SER A 121 5.54 -8.53 -7.79
C SER A 121 5.34 -7.65 -9.02
N VAL A 122 5.41 -8.29 -10.20
CA VAL A 122 5.05 -7.67 -11.47
C VAL A 122 3.58 -8.02 -11.74
N VAL A 123 2.65 -7.10 -11.43
CA VAL A 123 1.20 -7.33 -11.57
C VAL A 123 0.80 -7.72 -12.99
N SER A 124 1.53 -7.21 -13.99
CA SER A 124 1.34 -7.49 -15.40
C SER A 124 1.78 -8.89 -15.84
N ASP A 125 2.56 -9.59 -15.02
CA ASP A 125 3.07 -10.91 -15.37
C ASP A 125 1.98 -11.94 -15.14
N ALA A 126 1.30 -12.32 -16.24
CA ALA A 126 0.25 -13.33 -16.22
C ALA A 126 0.71 -14.69 -15.67
N GLN A 127 2.02 -14.97 -15.65
CA GLN A 127 2.55 -16.20 -15.07
C GLN A 127 2.92 -16.05 -13.59
N SER A 128 2.98 -14.82 -13.08
CA SER A 128 3.42 -14.49 -11.72
C SER A 128 4.74 -15.18 -11.37
N LYS A 129 5.77 -15.04 -12.21
CA LYS A 129 7.10 -15.65 -12.00
C LYS A 129 8.22 -14.64 -11.88
N THR A 130 7.91 -13.38 -12.16
CA THR A 130 8.87 -12.29 -12.17
C THR A 130 8.64 -11.34 -11.00
N ILE A 131 9.75 -10.88 -10.44
CA ILE A 131 9.78 -9.83 -9.44
C ILE A 131 10.46 -8.60 -10.01
N ARG A 132 10.15 -7.46 -9.39
CA ARG A 132 10.81 -6.18 -9.62
C ARG A 132 11.40 -5.67 -8.30
N PHE A 133 12.44 -4.85 -8.41
CA PHE A 133 13.06 -4.20 -7.26
C PHE A 133 12.52 -2.78 -7.12
N GLY A 134 11.62 -2.56 -6.16
CA GLY A 134 10.89 -1.31 -6.00
C GLY A 134 9.75 -1.42 -5.00
N LEU A 135 8.85 -0.43 -5.04
CA LEU A 135 7.72 -0.24 -4.13
C LEU A 135 6.40 -0.48 -4.86
N THR A 136 5.35 -0.86 -4.14
CA THR A 136 3.98 -0.95 -4.70
C THR A 136 3.17 0.25 -4.24
N ASN A 137 2.50 0.95 -5.16
CA ASN A 137 1.61 2.04 -4.75
C ASN A 137 0.29 1.46 -4.24
N GLU A 138 -0.07 1.78 -3.00
CA GLU A 138 -1.35 1.31 -2.44
C GLU A 138 -2.55 2.06 -3.03
N SER A 139 -2.34 3.22 -3.66
CA SER A 139 -3.42 3.94 -4.35
C SER A 139 -3.88 3.23 -5.63
N GLY A 140 -3.15 2.23 -6.13
CA GLY A 140 -3.65 1.34 -7.20
C GLY A 140 -4.75 0.36 -6.76
N LYS A 141 -5.16 0.42 -5.48
CA LYS A 141 -6.14 -0.48 -4.85
C LYS A 141 -7.34 0.29 -4.31
N LEU A 142 -8.47 -0.39 -4.15
CA LEU A 142 -9.67 0.18 -3.55
C LEU A 142 -9.49 0.28 -2.03
N ASN A 143 -9.66 1.49 -1.48
CA ASN A 143 -9.52 1.71 -0.05
C ASN A 143 -10.84 1.48 0.67
N LEU A 144 -10.93 0.40 1.44
CA LEU A 144 -12.18 -0.02 2.12
C LEU A 144 -12.65 1.01 3.16
N ASN A 145 -11.74 1.66 3.87
CA ASN A 145 -12.07 2.67 4.87
C ASN A 145 -12.72 3.91 4.23
N VAL A 146 -12.30 4.25 3.01
CA VAL A 146 -12.90 5.35 2.28
C VAL A 146 -14.21 4.91 1.64
N LEU A 147 -14.24 3.70 1.07
CA LEU A 147 -15.42 3.14 0.41
C LEU A 147 -16.64 3.06 1.34
N ALA A 148 -16.46 2.58 2.57
CA ALA A 148 -17.50 2.43 3.56
C ALA A 148 -18.10 3.76 4.04
N ASN A 149 -17.30 4.82 4.02
CA ASN A 149 -17.74 6.17 4.41
C ASN A 149 -18.21 7.03 3.23
N GLN A 150 -18.22 6.47 2.01
CA GLN A 150 -18.64 7.14 0.79
C GLN A 150 -20.10 6.83 0.43
N GLU A 151 -20.95 6.50 1.40
CA GLU A 151 -22.36 6.32 1.11
C GLU A 151 -22.99 7.68 0.78
N ASP A 152 -23.37 7.80 -0.49
CA ASP A 152 -24.25 8.85 -0.96
C ASP A 152 -25.54 8.74 -0.16
N GLU A 153 -25.82 9.75 0.67
CA GLU A 153 -27.15 10.01 1.19
C GLU A 153 -28.13 9.81 0.03
N PRO A 154 -29.10 8.89 0.13
CA PRO A 154 -30.03 8.64 -0.96
C PRO A 154 -30.65 9.98 -1.32
N ALA A 155 -30.39 10.46 -2.55
CA ALA A 155 -31.00 11.67 -3.03
C ALA A 155 -32.51 11.51 -2.78
N LEU A 156 -33.05 12.36 -1.90
CA LEU A 156 -34.47 12.40 -1.53
C LEU A 156 -35.35 12.86 -2.71
N ASP A 157 -35.03 12.46 -3.95
CA ASP A 157 -35.87 12.62 -5.12
C ASP A 157 -36.63 11.32 -5.35
N LEU A 158 -37.81 11.27 -4.74
CA LEU A 158 -38.75 10.15 -4.67
C LEU A 158 -39.33 9.66 -6.01
N ASP A 159 -38.82 10.06 -7.19
CA ASP A 159 -39.51 9.84 -8.47
C ASP A 159 -38.68 9.26 -9.63
N GLU A 160 -37.37 9.02 -9.49
CA GLU A 160 -36.60 8.26 -10.50
C GLU A 160 -35.79 7.12 -9.85
N GLU A 161 -36.04 5.90 -10.34
CA GLU A 161 -35.27 4.68 -10.10
C GLU A 161 -33.89 4.80 -10.79
N VAL A 162 -33.12 5.84 -10.45
CA VAL A 162 -31.71 5.97 -10.84
C VAL A 162 -30.96 5.03 -9.91
N ALA A 163 -30.37 3.98 -10.47
CA ALA A 163 -29.43 3.13 -9.75
C ALA A 163 -28.27 4.01 -9.28
N VAL A 164 -28.30 4.43 -8.02
CA VAL A 164 -27.14 4.99 -7.33
C VAL A 164 -26.18 3.83 -7.18
N ASP A 165 -25.03 3.89 -7.84
CA ASP A 165 -23.96 2.90 -7.76
C ASP A 165 -23.47 2.81 -6.32
N SER A 166 -23.96 1.82 -5.57
CA SER A 166 -23.75 1.74 -4.13
C SER A 166 -22.32 1.28 -3.81
N ALA A 167 -21.88 1.50 -2.57
CA ALA A 167 -20.62 0.91 -2.10
C ALA A 167 -20.59 -0.63 -2.25
N VAL A 168 -21.74 -1.29 -2.13
CA VAL A 168 -21.91 -2.72 -2.38
C VAL A 168 -21.64 -3.06 -3.84
N ASP A 169 -22.26 -2.34 -4.79
CA ASP A 169 -22.10 -2.59 -6.23
C ASP A 169 -20.63 -2.48 -6.67
N ARG A 170 -19.89 -1.52 -6.11
CA ARG A 170 -18.45 -1.36 -6.37
C ARG A 170 -17.63 -2.55 -5.88
N LEU A 171 -17.97 -3.16 -4.74
CA LEU A 171 -17.32 -4.38 -4.25
C LEU A 171 -17.66 -5.61 -5.09
N MET A 172 -18.82 -5.64 -5.75
CA MET A 172 -19.25 -6.79 -6.56
C MET A 172 -18.40 -7.03 -7.81
N TYR A 173 -17.58 -6.06 -8.23
CA TYR A 173 -16.58 -6.28 -9.28
C TYR A 173 -15.38 -7.11 -8.82
N ILE A 174 -15.19 -7.26 -7.50
CA ILE A 174 -14.08 -8.03 -6.95
C ILE A 174 -14.39 -9.53 -7.08
N PRO A 175 -13.42 -10.37 -7.52
CA PRO A 175 -13.65 -11.79 -7.71
C PRO A 175 -14.13 -12.48 -6.44
N ASN A 176 -15.08 -13.40 -6.60
CA ASN A 176 -15.69 -14.18 -5.52
C ASN A 176 -16.38 -13.33 -4.42
N MET A 177 -16.68 -12.05 -4.68
CA MET A 177 -17.50 -11.24 -3.81
C MET A 177 -18.98 -11.61 -3.93
N THR A 178 -19.67 -11.67 -2.79
CA THR A 178 -21.12 -11.83 -2.73
C THR A 178 -21.74 -10.63 -2.03
N GLU A 179 -23.03 -10.36 -2.28
CA GLU A 179 -23.74 -9.21 -1.71
C GLU A 179 -23.73 -9.25 -0.17
N ASP A 180 -23.87 -10.44 0.42
CA ASP A 180 -23.85 -10.67 1.86
C ASP A 180 -22.48 -10.46 2.51
N ILE A 181 -21.39 -10.72 1.77
CA ILE A 181 -20.04 -10.42 2.26
C ILE A 181 -19.73 -8.94 2.06
N ALA A 182 -20.05 -8.37 0.89
CA ALA A 182 -19.85 -6.95 0.60
C ALA A 182 -20.57 -6.07 1.63
N ALA A 183 -21.85 -6.33 1.89
CA ALA A 183 -22.61 -5.60 2.90
C ALA A 183 -22.02 -5.79 4.32
N ALA A 184 -21.62 -7.02 4.69
CA ALA A 184 -21.00 -7.27 6.00
C ALA A 184 -19.63 -6.59 6.17
N ILE A 185 -18.86 -6.41 5.09
CA ILE A 185 -17.61 -5.64 5.11
C ILE A 185 -17.90 -4.16 5.35
N LEU A 186 -18.95 -3.60 4.74
CA LEU A 186 -19.32 -2.20 4.92
C LEU A 186 -19.85 -1.93 6.34
N ASP A 187 -20.78 -2.76 6.83
CA ASP A 187 -21.31 -2.72 8.22
C ASP A 187 -20.22 -2.94 9.28
N TRP A 188 -19.10 -3.57 8.93
CA TRP A 188 -17.99 -3.73 9.87
C TRP A 188 -17.20 -2.44 10.08
N ILE A 189 -17.24 -1.52 9.10
CA ILE A 189 -16.32 -0.38 8.99
C ILE A 189 -17.00 0.96 9.29
N ASP A 190 -18.26 1.12 8.91
CA ASP A 190 -19.02 2.34 9.16
C ASP A 190 -19.26 2.57 10.67
N GLU A 191 -19.68 3.78 11.04
CA GLU A 191 -19.68 4.19 12.46
C GLU A 191 -20.98 3.89 13.21
N ASP A 192 -22.05 3.54 12.49
CA ASP A 192 -23.37 3.31 13.09
C ASP A 192 -23.58 1.83 13.45
N ASP A 193 -24.81 1.46 13.80
CA ASP A 193 -25.22 0.09 14.14
C ASP A 193 -26.39 -0.34 13.22
N GLU A 194 -26.62 0.38 12.11
CA GLU A 194 -27.73 0.13 11.18
C GLU A 194 -27.34 -0.93 10.16
N THR A 195 -27.80 -2.17 10.40
CA THR A 195 -27.51 -3.28 9.49
C THR A 195 -28.05 -3.03 8.08
N ARG A 196 -27.17 -3.08 7.07
CA ARG A 196 -27.58 -3.03 5.65
C ARG A 196 -28.40 -4.25 5.26
N SER A 197 -29.04 -4.16 4.09
CA SER A 197 -29.64 -5.34 3.47
C SER A 197 -28.56 -6.41 3.26
N PHE A 198 -28.80 -7.62 3.78
CA PHE A 198 -27.82 -8.71 3.80
C PHE A 198 -26.53 -8.42 4.59
N GLY A 199 -26.45 -7.33 5.35
CA GLY A 199 -25.30 -6.98 6.17
C GLY A 199 -25.19 -7.79 7.47
N ALA A 200 -24.28 -7.35 8.35
CA ALA A 200 -24.03 -7.94 9.64
C ALA A 200 -23.42 -6.93 10.61
N GLU A 201 -24.16 -6.65 11.69
CA GLU A 201 -23.74 -5.76 12.78
C GLU A 201 -23.41 -6.53 14.06
N SER A 202 -23.11 -5.80 15.14
CA SER A 202 -22.90 -6.37 16.49
C SER A 202 -23.97 -7.39 16.90
N ASP A 203 -25.25 -7.17 16.56
CA ASP A 203 -26.37 -8.09 16.80
C ASP A 203 -26.14 -9.50 16.21
N TYR A 204 -25.42 -9.60 15.09
CA TYR A 204 -25.02 -10.87 14.50
C TYR A 204 -23.81 -11.48 15.23
N TYR A 205 -22.73 -10.71 15.40
CA TYR A 205 -21.46 -11.19 15.95
C TYR A 205 -21.55 -11.64 17.41
N GLU A 206 -22.46 -11.06 18.19
CA GLU A 206 -22.73 -11.48 19.57
C GLU A 206 -23.34 -12.89 19.66
N THR A 207 -23.92 -13.42 18.58
CA THR A 207 -24.56 -14.74 18.56
C THR A 207 -23.59 -15.89 18.29
N LEU A 208 -22.34 -15.59 17.92
CA LEU A 208 -21.32 -16.58 17.58
C LEU A 208 -20.86 -17.38 18.81
N GLU A 209 -20.22 -18.53 18.59
CA GLU A 209 -19.72 -19.39 19.68
C GLU A 209 -18.73 -18.64 20.58
N SER A 210 -17.91 -17.75 19.99
CA SER A 210 -17.08 -16.78 20.68
C SER A 210 -17.59 -15.38 20.33
N PRO A 211 -18.48 -14.78 21.16
CA PRO A 211 -19.08 -13.47 20.88
C PRO A 211 -18.05 -12.34 20.84
N TYR A 212 -18.25 -11.40 19.92
CA TYR A 212 -17.54 -10.12 19.84
C TYR A 212 -18.46 -9.06 19.20
N PHE A 213 -18.01 -7.81 19.22
CA PHE A 213 -18.71 -6.68 18.61
C PHE A 213 -18.17 -6.41 17.21
N ALA A 214 -19.02 -5.86 16.35
CA ALA A 214 -18.54 -5.21 15.13
C ALA A 214 -17.58 -4.07 15.50
N LYS A 215 -16.64 -3.76 14.61
CA LYS A 215 -15.58 -2.78 14.89
C LYS A 215 -16.12 -1.36 14.87
N ASN A 216 -17.07 -1.11 13.98
CA ASN A 216 -17.75 0.16 13.69
C ASN A 216 -16.74 1.31 13.59
N GLY A 217 -15.75 1.09 12.72
CA GLY A 217 -14.66 2.02 12.51
C GLY A 217 -13.61 1.50 11.53
N PRO A 218 -12.67 2.39 11.13
CA PRO A 218 -11.71 2.10 10.07
C PRO A 218 -10.79 0.93 10.42
N LEU A 219 -10.59 0.04 9.45
CA LEU A 219 -9.62 -1.05 9.50
C LEU A 219 -8.20 -0.52 9.65
N GLU A 220 -7.42 -1.16 10.53
CA GLU A 220 -5.98 -0.94 10.70
C GLU A 220 -5.17 -1.92 9.86
N SER A 221 -5.73 -3.10 9.55
CA SER A 221 -5.14 -4.10 8.68
C SER A 221 -6.21 -4.86 7.90
N LEU A 222 -5.89 -5.26 6.66
CA LEU A 222 -6.79 -6.12 5.86
C LEU A 222 -7.03 -7.50 6.51
N ASP A 223 -6.14 -7.98 7.37
CA ASP A 223 -6.36 -9.26 8.07
C ASP A 223 -7.56 -9.20 9.03
N GLU A 224 -8.02 -8.01 9.43
CA GLU A 224 -9.23 -7.85 10.23
C GLU A 224 -10.48 -8.30 9.47
N LEU A 225 -10.43 -8.36 8.14
CA LEU A 225 -11.54 -8.92 7.35
C LEU A 225 -11.83 -10.37 7.71
N LEU A 226 -10.88 -11.13 8.28
CA LEU A 226 -11.13 -12.49 8.77
C LEU A 226 -12.08 -12.56 9.98
N LEU A 227 -12.44 -11.42 10.58
CA LEU A 227 -13.46 -11.31 11.62
C LEU A 227 -14.84 -10.98 11.04
N VAL A 228 -14.91 -10.56 9.78
CA VAL A 228 -16.15 -10.25 9.08
C VAL A 228 -16.84 -11.56 8.69
N ARG A 229 -18.18 -11.53 8.73
CA ARG A 229 -19.00 -12.69 8.38
C ARG A 229 -18.62 -13.25 7.00
N ASP A 230 -18.44 -14.57 6.94
CA ASP A 230 -18.20 -15.37 5.73
C ASP A 230 -16.92 -15.06 4.94
N VAL A 231 -16.06 -14.16 5.43
CA VAL A 231 -14.71 -13.97 4.88
C VAL A 231 -13.80 -15.11 5.32
N THR A 232 -13.06 -15.67 4.36
CA THR A 232 -12.15 -16.80 4.58
C THR A 232 -10.72 -16.44 4.19
N PRO A 233 -9.69 -17.13 4.73
CA PRO A 233 -8.31 -16.99 4.29
C PRO A 233 -8.14 -17.21 2.79
N GLU A 234 -8.91 -18.11 2.20
CA GLU A 234 -8.90 -18.42 0.76
C GLU A 234 -9.39 -17.23 -0.07
N LEU A 235 -10.45 -16.53 0.36
CA LEU A 235 -10.88 -15.30 -0.31
C LEU A 235 -9.87 -14.16 -0.14
N LEU A 236 -9.32 -14.02 1.06
CA LEU A 236 -8.45 -12.89 1.40
C LEU A 236 -7.05 -13.01 0.77
N TYR A 237 -6.42 -14.18 0.87
CA TYR A 237 -5.05 -14.42 0.41
C TYR A 237 -4.97 -15.15 -0.92
N GLY A 238 -6.05 -15.80 -1.35
CA GLY A 238 -6.02 -16.68 -2.51
C GLY A 238 -5.05 -17.85 -2.32
N GLU A 239 -4.34 -18.16 -3.39
CA GLU A 239 -3.29 -19.18 -3.47
C GLU A 239 -1.93 -18.63 -2.98
N ASP A 240 -1.72 -17.31 -2.92
CA ASP A 240 -0.47 -16.68 -2.45
C ASP A 240 -0.38 -16.62 -0.90
N THR A 241 -0.45 -17.78 -0.24
CA THR A 241 -0.42 -17.86 1.23
C THR A 241 0.88 -17.34 1.83
N ASN A 242 1.97 -17.40 1.07
CA ASN A 242 3.28 -16.96 1.52
C ASN A 242 3.57 -15.48 1.20
N ARG A 243 2.68 -14.81 0.46
CA ARG A 243 2.68 -13.38 0.14
C ARG A 243 3.96 -12.93 -0.57
N ASN A 244 4.41 -13.72 -1.54
CA ASN A 244 5.55 -13.35 -2.39
C ASN A 244 5.12 -12.91 -3.80
N GLY A 245 3.84 -13.04 -4.15
CA GLY A 245 3.31 -12.73 -5.47
C GLY A 245 3.95 -13.52 -6.60
N ILE A 246 4.52 -14.70 -6.29
CA ILE A 246 5.07 -15.65 -7.26
C ILE A 246 4.25 -16.92 -7.18
N LEU A 247 3.85 -17.47 -8.33
CA LEU A 247 3.21 -18.76 -8.41
C LEU A 247 4.20 -19.88 -8.06
N ASP A 248 4.15 -20.36 -6.83
CA ASP A 248 5.00 -21.44 -6.35
C ASP A 248 4.45 -22.82 -6.77
N PRO A 249 5.29 -23.88 -6.80
CA PRO A 249 4.84 -25.21 -7.21
C PRO A 249 3.70 -25.79 -6.36
N ASN A 250 3.61 -25.40 -5.07
CA ASN A 250 2.55 -25.81 -4.15
C ASN A 250 1.28 -24.94 -4.24
N GLU A 251 1.29 -23.93 -5.10
CA GLU A 251 0.16 -23.04 -5.38
C GLU A 251 -0.40 -23.31 -6.79
N ASN A 252 0.01 -24.44 -7.39
CA ASN A 252 -0.41 -24.90 -8.72
C ASN A 252 -0.35 -26.44 -8.82
N ASP A 253 -0.61 -27.15 -7.71
CA ASP A 253 -0.60 -28.61 -7.62
C ASP A 253 -1.97 -29.25 -7.28
N GLY A 254 -3.02 -28.44 -7.28
CA GLY A 254 -4.40 -28.81 -7.03
C GLY A 254 -4.66 -29.02 -5.54
N ASP A 255 -5.06 -30.24 -5.18
CA ASP A 255 -5.29 -30.64 -3.78
C ASP A 255 -4.09 -31.40 -3.18
N ALA A 256 -2.92 -31.38 -3.82
CA ALA A 256 -1.80 -32.21 -3.42
C ALA A 256 -1.07 -31.65 -2.18
N THR A 257 -0.88 -30.34 -2.13
CA THR A 257 -0.41 -29.62 -0.94
C THR A 257 -1.34 -28.45 -0.59
N LEU A 258 -1.01 -27.72 0.48
CA LEU A 258 -1.75 -26.50 0.82
C LEU A 258 -0.96 -25.30 0.29
N PRO A 259 -1.63 -24.21 -0.13
CA PRO A 259 -3.09 -24.04 -0.19
C PRO A 259 -3.76 -24.92 -1.26
N LEU A 260 -5.07 -25.09 -1.16
CA LEU A 260 -5.83 -25.75 -2.24
C LEU A 260 -5.90 -24.77 -3.42
N ASP A 261 -5.57 -25.25 -4.61
CA ASP A 261 -5.52 -24.44 -5.82
C ASP A 261 -6.25 -25.13 -6.98
N ASN A 262 -6.46 -24.39 -8.08
CA ASN A 262 -7.17 -24.90 -9.24
C ASN A 262 -6.25 -25.52 -10.32
N ALA A 263 -4.93 -25.46 -10.11
CA ALA A 263 -3.86 -25.89 -11.01
C ALA A 263 -3.95 -25.34 -12.46
N ASP A 264 -4.45 -24.12 -12.64
CA ASP A 264 -4.64 -23.50 -13.95
C ASP A 264 -3.39 -22.75 -14.49
N GLY A 265 -2.35 -22.61 -13.66
CA GLY A 265 -1.10 -21.94 -13.99
C GLY A 265 -1.14 -20.42 -13.82
N VAL A 266 -2.16 -19.86 -13.18
CA VAL A 266 -2.32 -18.45 -12.83
C VAL A 266 -2.44 -18.33 -11.32
N LEU A 267 -1.70 -17.41 -10.71
CA LEU A 267 -1.79 -17.16 -9.28
C LEU A 267 -3.06 -16.39 -8.94
N ASP A 268 -3.95 -16.99 -8.14
CA ASP A 268 -4.99 -16.22 -7.44
C ASP A 268 -4.37 -15.52 -6.22
N ALA A 269 -4.20 -14.19 -6.30
CA ALA A 269 -3.64 -13.39 -5.21
C ALA A 269 -4.68 -12.96 -4.16
N GLY A 270 -5.94 -13.40 -4.30
CA GLY A 270 -7.05 -13.07 -3.41
C GLY A 270 -7.33 -11.56 -3.31
N TRP A 271 -8.11 -11.18 -2.30
CA TRP A 271 -8.52 -9.79 -2.08
C TRP A 271 -7.38 -8.84 -1.71
N PHE A 272 -6.25 -9.34 -1.22
CA PHE A 272 -5.04 -8.52 -1.00
C PHE A 272 -4.52 -7.82 -2.26
N ALA A 273 -4.85 -8.34 -3.44
CA ALA A 273 -4.51 -7.76 -4.72
C ALA A 273 -5.34 -6.53 -5.09
N TYR A 274 -6.54 -6.39 -4.53
CA TYR A 274 -7.54 -5.38 -4.91
C TYR A 274 -7.79 -4.34 -3.81
N PHE A 275 -7.64 -4.71 -2.54
CA PHE A 275 -7.94 -3.84 -1.42
C PHE A 275 -6.71 -3.24 -0.74
N THR A 276 -6.93 -2.08 -0.15
CA THR A 276 -6.04 -1.48 0.83
C THR A 276 -6.85 -0.81 1.94
N VAL A 277 -6.17 -0.51 3.05
CA VAL A 277 -6.67 0.38 4.11
C VAL A 277 -5.85 1.67 4.18
N HIS A 278 -4.89 1.82 3.26
CA HIS A 278 -3.94 2.92 3.21
C HIS A 278 -3.81 3.43 1.76
N SER A 279 -4.59 4.44 1.36
CA SER A 279 -4.36 5.15 0.09
C SER A 279 -4.49 6.65 0.30
N ARG A 280 -3.45 7.39 -0.11
CA ARG A 280 -3.41 8.84 -0.04
C ARG A 280 -2.55 9.42 -1.15
N GLU A 281 -2.93 10.62 -1.58
CA GLU A 281 -2.17 11.49 -2.47
C GLU A 281 -1.85 12.79 -1.71
N ILE A 282 -0.63 13.28 -1.82
CA ILE A 282 -0.22 14.53 -1.20
C ILE A 282 -0.89 15.72 -1.90
N ASN A 283 -1.37 16.68 -1.11
CA ASN A 283 -2.07 17.87 -1.59
C ASN A 283 -1.33 19.16 -1.21
N ILE A 284 -0.01 19.09 -1.17
CA ILE A 284 0.89 20.25 -1.03
C ILE A 284 1.86 20.28 -2.21
N ARG A 285 2.44 21.44 -2.48
CA ARG A 285 3.42 21.64 -3.56
C ARG A 285 4.74 20.95 -3.25
N ALA A 286 5.58 20.74 -4.26
CA ALA A 286 6.90 20.12 -4.09
C ALA A 286 7.83 20.88 -3.12
N ASP A 287 7.66 22.21 -2.98
CA ASP A 287 8.40 23.05 -2.04
C ASP A 287 7.86 23.01 -0.59
N GLY A 288 6.76 22.28 -0.35
CA GLY A 288 6.09 22.13 0.94
C GLY A 288 5.02 23.17 1.23
N SER A 289 4.76 24.13 0.33
CA SER A 289 3.67 25.11 0.47
C SER A 289 2.30 24.52 0.12
N GLU A 290 1.23 25.14 0.60
CA GLU A 290 -0.14 24.70 0.31
C GLU A 290 -0.53 25.02 -1.15
N LYS A 291 -1.30 24.13 -1.78
CA LYS A 291 -1.93 24.41 -3.07
C LYS A 291 -3.05 25.44 -2.91
N ILE A 292 -3.30 26.25 -3.94
CA ILE A 292 -4.40 27.21 -3.92
C ILE A 292 -5.72 26.44 -4.03
N ASN A 293 -6.56 26.54 -3.00
CA ASN A 293 -7.88 25.94 -3.05
C ASN A 293 -8.84 26.80 -3.88
N VAL A 294 -9.21 26.32 -5.07
CA VAL A 294 -10.12 27.02 -5.99
C VAL A 294 -11.54 27.18 -5.45
N ASN A 295 -11.89 26.43 -4.40
CA ASN A 295 -13.15 26.53 -3.67
C ASN A 295 -13.01 27.39 -2.39
N GLY A 296 -12.02 28.30 -2.35
CA GLY A 296 -11.85 29.27 -1.28
C GLY A 296 -13.11 30.12 -1.03
N THR A 297 -13.36 30.44 0.24
CA THR A 297 -14.56 31.20 0.66
C THR A 297 -14.53 32.65 0.22
N MET A 298 -13.38 33.30 0.36
CA MET A 298 -13.23 34.71 0.08
C MET A 298 -12.73 34.89 -1.36
N LEU A 299 -13.67 35.13 -2.28
CA LEU A 299 -13.34 35.23 -3.71
C LEU A 299 -12.33 36.34 -4.05
N THR A 300 -12.24 37.40 -3.25
CA THR A 300 -11.21 38.44 -3.46
C THR A 300 -9.81 37.96 -3.11
N GLU A 301 -9.66 37.21 -2.03
CA GLU A 301 -8.37 36.64 -1.63
C GLU A 301 -7.96 35.57 -2.65
N LEU A 302 -8.92 34.72 -3.05
CA LEU A 302 -8.71 33.75 -4.12
C LEU A 302 -8.27 34.42 -5.43
N TYR A 303 -8.91 35.51 -5.84
CA TYR A 303 -8.51 36.27 -7.03
C TYR A 303 -7.06 36.78 -6.89
N ASP A 304 -6.75 37.43 -5.77
CA ASP A 304 -5.43 38.05 -5.55
C ASP A 304 -4.31 36.98 -5.49
N GLU A 305 -4.57 35.81 -4.91
CA GLU A 305 -3.64 34.67 -4.91
C GLU A 305 -3.42 34.08 -6.32
N LEU A 306 -4.51 33.86 -7.06
CA LEU A 306 -4.43 33.32 -8.43
C LEU A 306 -3.77 34.29 -9.40
N GLU A 307 -4.00 35.60 -9.25
CA GLU A 307 -3.42 36.62 -10.12
C GLU A 307 -1.89 36.66 -10.01
N VAL A 308 -1.36 36.41 -8.81
CA VAL A 308 0.08 36.37 -8.56
C VAL A 308 0.74 35.16 -9.23
N GLU A 309 0.08 34.01 -9.21
CA GLU A 309 0.67 32.73 -9.67
C GLU A 309 0.38 32.41 -11.14
N LEU A 310 -0.85 32.65 -11.60
CA LEU A 310 -1.29 32.31 -12.97
C LEU A 310 -1.42 33.53 -13.88
N GLY A 311 -1.79 34.68 -13.31
CA GLY A 311 -2.07 35.89 -14.05
C GLY A 311 -3.55 36.33 -13.97
N PRO A 312 -3.85 37.54 -14.46
CA PRO A 312 -5.14 38.19 -14.26
C PRO A 312 -6.28 37.53 -15.06
N ASP A 313 -6.00 36.97 -16.25
CA ASP A 313 -7.03 36.38 -17.09
C ASP A 313 -7.50 35.02 -16.53
N GLU A 314 -6.57 34.23 -16.02
CA GLU A 314 -6.77 32.94 -15.35
C GLU A 314 -7.50 33.11 -14.01
N ALA A 315 -7.04 34.06 -13.18
CA ALA A 315 -7.70 34.41 -11.93
C ALA A 315 -9.14 34.87 -12.17
N ARG A 316 -9.35 35.72 -13.18
CA ARG A 316 -10.69 36.18 -13.57
C ARG A 316 -11.59 35.02 -13.98
N PHE A 317 -11.08 34.06 -14.77
CA PHE A 317 -11.88 32.93 -15.23
C PHE A 317 -12.29 32.00 -14.08
N ILE A 318 -11.36 31.61 -13.20
CA ILE A 318 -11.66 30.70 -12.06
C ILE A 318 -12.69 31.34 -11.12
N VAL A 319 -12.52 32.62 -10.80
CA VAL A 319 -13.46 33.32 -9.92
C VAL A 319 -14.82 33.52 -10.60
N ALA A 320 -14.84 33.82 -11.91
CA ALA A 320 -16.09 33.87 -12.66
C ALA A 320 -16.81 32.52 -12.64
N TYR A 321 -16.09 31.41 -12.80
CA TYR A 321 -16.64 30.06 -12.72
C TYR A 321 -17.30 29.82 -11.36
N ARG A 322 -16.63 30.19 -10.27
CA ARG A 322 -17.18 30.09 -8.90
C ARG A 322 -18.46 30.92 -8.70
N VAL A 323 -18.60 32.06 -9.40
CA VAL A 323 -19.78 32.94 -9.29
C VAL A 323 -20.95 32.44 -10.14
N SER A 324 -20.70 32.11 -11.41
CA SER A 324 -21.77 31.87 -12.40
C SER A 324 -21.91 30.43 -12.88
N GLY A 325 -20.89 29.59 -12.67
CA GLY A 325 -20.83 28.23 -13.20
C GLY A 325 -20.61 28.19 -14.71
N PRO A 326 -20.53 26.97 -15.29
CA PRO A 326 -20.34 26.81 -16.72
C PRO A 326 -21.61 27.16 -17.50
N VAL A 327 -21.44 27.68 -18.72
CA VAL A 327 -22.52 27.85 -19.69
C VAL A 327 -23.05 26.47 -20.07
N GLN A 328 -24.32 26.22 -19.75
CA GLN A 328 -25.00 24.98 -20.09
C GLN A 328 -25.23 24.93 -21.61
N THR A 329 -24.58 24.02 -22.32
CA THR A 329 -24.85 23.79 -23.74
C THR A 329 -25.98 22.78 -23.89
N THR A 330 -26.79 22.89 -24.94
CA THR A 330 -28.03 22.09 -25.10
C THR A 330 -27.81 20.56 -25.22
N ASP A 331 -26.57 20.08 -25.35
CA ASP A 331 -26.24 18.65 -25.30
C ASP A 331 -26.10 18.12 -23.85
N SER A 332 -26.08 18.99 -22.84
CA SER A 332 -26.03 18.63 -21.41
C SER A 332 -27.39 18.17 -20.84
N LEU A 333 -28.44 18.08 -21.67
CA LEU A 333 -29.81 17.74 -21.25
C LEU A 333 -30.09 16.22 -21.12
N SER A 334 -29.07 15.36 -21.22
CA SER A 334 -29.25 13.90 -21.06
C SER A 334 -28.43 13.26 -19.93
N GLY A 335 -28.00 14.02 -18.93
CA GLY A 335 -27.40 13.43 -17.73
C GLY A 335 -26.98 14.45 -16.70
N GLY A 336 -27.74 14.53 -15.61
CA GLY A 336 -27.39 15.29 -14.41
C GLY A 336 -27.78 16.77 -14.50
N SER A 337 -28.94 17.10 -13.93
CA SER A 337 -29.20 18.46 -13.46
C SER A 337 -28.04 18.85 -12.53
N GLY A 338 -27.31 19.90 -12.85
CA GLY A 338 -26.26 20.43 -11.98
C GLY A 338 -26.81 20.57 -10.56
N THR A 339 -26.28 19.77 -9.64
CA THR A 339 -26.77 19.68 -8.27
C THR A 339 -26.56 21.03 -7.60
N VAL A 340 -27.66 21.73 -7.32
CA VAL A 340 -27.69 22.76 -6.28
C VAL A 340 -27.50 22.00 -4.97
N VAL A 341 -26.27 21.92 -4.48
CA VAL A 341 -25.95 21.22 -3.22
C VAL A 341 -26.55 22.01 -2.07
N GLY A 342 -27.76 21.60 -1.67
CA GLY A 342 -28.27 21.76 -0.31
C GLY A 342 -28.00 20.47 0.46
N GLY A 343 -26.74 20.24 0.84
CA GLY A 343 -26.31 19.09 1.64
C GLY A 343 -26.02 19.46 3.09
N SER A 344 -26.24 18.52 4.00
CA SER A 344 -25.94 18.67 5.43
C SER A 344 -24.48 19.06 5.66
N MET A 345 -24.26 20.05 6.52
CA MET A 345 -22.99 20.76 6.64
C MET A 345 -21.87 19.89 7.21
N THR A 346 -20.82 19.65 6.42
CA THR A 346 -19.49 19.40 7.02
C THR A 346 -19.06 20.61 7.85
N GLN A 347 -18.26 20.43 8.89
CA GLN A 347 -17.80 21.54 9.75
C GLN A 347 -17.14 22.67 8.93
N ASN A 348 -16.47 22.32 7.82
CA ASN A 348 -15.89 23.26 6.87
C ASN A 348 -16.94 23.98 6.01
N GLN A 349 -18.01 23.31 5.55
CA GLN A 349 -19.12 23.98 4.86
C GLN A 349 -19.93 24.89 5.81
N ALA A 350 -20.13 24.50 7.07
CA ALA A 350 -20.75 25.37 8.07
C ALA A 350 -19.92 26.63 8.35
N LEU A 351 -18.59 26.47 8.45
CA LEU A 351 -17.66 27.59 8.55
C LEU A 351 -17.69 28.46 7.29
N ASN A 352 -17.82 27.87 6.10
CA ASN A 352 -17.90 28.59 4.84
C ASN A 352 -19.23 29.37 4.71
N GLU A 353 -20.36 28.79 5.11
CA GLU A 353 -21.66 29.50 5.15
C GLU A 353 -21.69 30.59 6.21
N LEU A 354 -21.09 30.36 7.38
CA LEU A 354 -20.94 31.37 8.42
C LEU A 354 -20.02 32.50 7.96
N ALA A 355 -18.90 32.18 7.29
CA ALA A 355 -17.97 33.16 6.72
C ALA A 355 -18.62 33.95 5.59
N ASN A 356 -19.36 33.29 4.69
CA ASN A 356 -20.16 33.95 3.63
C ASN A 356 -21.27 34.82 4.24
N GLY A 357 -21.93 34.35 5.30
CA GLY A 357 -22.92 35.11 6.06
C GLY A 357 -22.33 36.32 6.77
N LEU A 358 -21.11 36.20 7.33
CA LEU A 358 -20.37 37.29 7.94
C LEU A 358 -19.83 38.29 6.91
N ALA A 359 -19.29 37.82 5.78
CA ALA A 359 -18.87 38.67 4.68
C ALA A 359 -20.07 39.47 4.15
N LYS A 360 -21.19 38.78 3.91
CA LYS A 360 -22.45 39.42 3.55
C LYS A 360 -22.90 40.43 4.60
N ALA A 361 -22.80 40.13 5.91
CA ALA A 361 -23.15 41.05 6.97
C ALA A 361 -22.20 42.26 7.09
N LEU A 362 -20.89 42.07 6.92
CA LEU A 362 -19.86 43.11 6.98
C LEU A 362 -19.88 44.04 5.77
N PHE A 363 -20.26 43.54 4.60
CA PHE A 363 -20.34 44.29 3.34
C PHE A 363 -21.79 44.67 2.95
N SER A 364 -22.78 44.34 3.79
CA SER A 364 -24.21 44.72 3.61
C SER A 364 -24.57 46.15 4.04
N GLU A 365 -23.60 47.02 4.34
CA GLU A 365 -23.90 48.46 4.30
C GLU A 365 -24.19 48.85 2.84
N GLU A 366 -25.35 49.49 2.61
CA GLU A 366 -25.85 49.86 1.28
C GLU A 366 -24.74 50.44 0.36
N GLY A 367 -24.34 49.64 -0.64
CA GLY A 367 -23.58 50.13 -1.81
C GLY A 367 -22.09 49.85 -1.86
N VAL A 368 -21.49 49.05 -0.96
CA VAL A 368 -20.08 48.64 -1.09
C VAL A 368 -19.97 47.37 -1.93
N THR A 369 -19.93 47.53 -3.25
CA THR A 369 -19.59 46.43 -4.18
C THR A 369 -18.12 46.11 -4.05
N VAL A 370 -17.80 44.87 -3.69
CA VAL A 370 -16.42 44.39 -3.66
C VAL A 370 -16.09 43.87 -5.05
N THR A 371 -15.33 44.66 -5.82
CA THR A 371 -15.01 44.33 -7.21
C THR A 371 -13.56 43.89 -7.42
N ARG A 372 -13.38 42.93 -8.32
CA ARG A 372 -12.10 42.50 -8.89
C ARG A 372 -12.27 42.27 -10.38
N ALA A 373 -11.35 42.77 -11.19
CA ALA A 373 -11.42 42.68 -12.66
C ALA A 373 -12.79 43.06 -13.28
N GLY A 374 -13.50 44.02 -12.67
CA GLY A 374 -14.83 44.46 -13.11
C GLY A 374 -16.00 43.56 -12.70
N MET A 375 -15.75 42.45 -12.00
CA MET A 375 -16.77 41.54 -11.46
C MET A 375 -17.19 41.93 -10.05
N ASP A 376 -18.47 41.83 -9.72
CA ASP A 376 -18.99 41.97 -8.35
C ASP A 376 -18.89 40.64 -7.61
N LEU A 377 -18.03 40.58 -6.59
CA LEU A 377 -17.76 39.38 -5.80
C LEU A 377 -18.46 39.40 -4.43
N SER A 378 -19.28 40.42 -4.15
CA SER A 378 -19.97 40.57 -2.87
C SER A 378 -20.95 39.42 -2.55
N GLY A 379 -21.42 38.71 -3.58
CA GLY A 379 -22.30 37.55 -3.45
C GLY A 379 -21.61 36.25 -3.01
N GLY A 380 -20.28 36.19 -3.04
CA GLY A 380 -19.53 34.94 -2.84
C GLY A 380 -19.68 33.96 -4.01
N GLY A 381 -19.09 32.77 -3.87
CA GLY A 381 -19.16 31.71 -4.89
C GLY A 381 -20.43 30.89 -4.76
N ALA A 382 -21.22 30.78 -5.84
CA ALA A 382 -22.44 29.99 -5.91
C ALA A 382 -22.21 28.56 -6.45
N TYR A 383 -21.11 28.35 -7.18
CA TYR A 383 -20.77 27.07 -7.79
C TYR A 383 -19.49 26.49 -7.20
N THR A 384 -19.42 25.17 -7.14
CA THR A 384 -18.24 24.43 -6.70
C THR A 384 -17.53 23.80 -7.89
N ILE A 385 -16.21 23.92 -7.89
CA ILE A 385 -15.32 23.24 -8.84
C ILE A 385 -15.02 21.88 -8.22
N ASN A 386 -15.48 20.80 -8.84
CA ASN A 386 -15.32 19.43 -8.35
C ASN A 386 -13.97 18.87 -8.77
N SER A 387 -13.48 19.25 -9.95
CA SER A 387 -12.17 18.87 -10.45
C SER A 387 -11.50 19.98 -11.25
N ILE A 388 -10.18 19.92 -11.40
CA ILE A 388 -9.43 20.87 -12.27
C ILE A 388 -9.91 20.78 -13.72
N PHE A 389 -10.45 19.63 -14.15
CA PHE A 389 -10.99 19.44 -15.50
C PHE A 389 -12.27 20.26 -15.77
N ASP A 390 -12.96 20.74 -14.74
CA ASP A 390 -14.10 21.65 -14.88
C ASP A 390 -13.69 23.00 -15.50
N LEU A 391 -12.42 23.38 -15.29
CA LEU A 391 -11.83 24.60 -15.82
C LEU A 391 -11.36 24.44 -17.27
N ILE A 392 -11.22 23.23 -17.78
CA ILE A 392 -10.65 22.96 -19.11
C ILE A 392 -11.74 23.00 -20.17
N GLY A 393 -11.58 23.86 -21.18
CA GLY A 393 -12.48 23.97 -22.33
C GLY A 393 -13.90 24.42 -22.01
N SER A 394 -14.16 24.94 -20.80
CA SER A 394 -15.45 25.46 -20.38
C SER A 394 -15.62 26.95 -20.73
N GLU A 395 -16.87 27.41 -20.74
CA GLU A 395 -17.23 28.82 -20.90
C GLU A 395 -18.07 29.27 -19.70
N VAL A 396 -17.96 30.54 -19.32
CA VAL A 396 -18.70 31.12 -18.19
C VAL A 396 -19.36 32.43 -18.64
N GLU A 397 -20.66 32.61 -18.38
CA GLU A 397 -21.34 33.89 -18.59
C GLU A 397 -21.39 34.67 -17.27
N ILE A 398 -20.75 35.85 -17.23
CA ILE A 398 -20.70 36.71 -16.04
C ILE A 398 -20.86 38.18 -16.40
N GLU A 399 -21.32 38.99 -15.46
CA GLU A 399 -21.40 40.44 -15.60
C GLU A 399 -20.07 41.10 -15.22
N ILE A 400 -19.47 41.83 -16.16
CA ILE A 400 -18.24 42.60 -15.98
C ILE A 400 -18.56 44.06 -16.30
N ASP A 401 -18.32 44.97 -15.36
CA ASP A 401 -18.59 46.41 -15.50
C ASP A 401 -20.02 46.73 -15.97
N GLY A 402 -20.99 45.93 -15.54
CA GLY A 402 -22.41 46.08 -15.92
C GLY A 402 -22.79 45.45 -17.27
N GLN A 403 -21.87 44.73 -17.93
CA GLN A 403 -22.12 44.06 -19.20
C GLN A 403 -21.95 42.55 -19.09
N LYS A 404 -22.98 41.81 -19.53
CA LYS A 404 -22.88 40.36 -19.71
C LYS A 404 -21.78 40.02 -20.71
N THR A 405 -20.81 39.25 -20.26
CA THR A 405 -19.64 38.82 -21.01
C THR A 405 -19.49 37.32 -20.87
N THR A 406 -19.26 36.63 -21.98
CA THR A 406 -18.86 35.22 -21.98
C THR A 406 -17.35 35.15 -21.94
N LEU A 407 -16.81 34.51 -20.91
CA LEU A 407 -15.39 34.20 -20.79
C LEU A 407 -15.18 32.76 -21.26
N THR A 408 -14.25 32.56 -22.19
CA THR A 408 -13.77 31.23 -22.57
C THR A 408 -12.61 30.85 -21.65
N SER A 409 -12.51 29.57 -21.29
CA SER A 409 -11.39 29.05 -20.52
C SER A 409 -10.05 29.41 -21.17
N PRO A 410 -9.07 29.90 -20.39
CA PRO A 410 -7.67 30.03 -20.84
C PRO A 410 -7.06 28.70 -21.27
N TRP A 411 -7.58 27.58 -20.77
CA TRP A 411 -7.08 26.24 -21.02
C TRP A 411 -8.04 25.47 -21.92
N SER A 412 -7.73 25.42 -23.22
CA SER A 412 -8.53 24.61 -24.16
C SER A 412 -8.34 23.12 -23.92
N ALA A 413 -9.35 22.30 -24.26
CA ALA A 413 -9.26 20.84 -24.27
C ALA A 413 -8.46 20.28 -25.48
N ASP A 414 -7.53 21.06 -26.04
CA ASP A 414 -6.59 20.57 -27.06
C ASP A 414 -5.49 19.73 -26.38
N PRO A 415 -5.18 18.53 -26.90
CA PRO A 415 -4.17 17.65 -26.29
C PRO A 415 -2.81 18.30 -26.06
N SER A 416 -2.37 19.20 -26.96
CA SER A 416 -1.07 19.88 -26.84
C SER A 416 -1.07 20.87 -25.69
N VAL A 417 -2.19 21.59 -25.50
CA VAL A 417 -2.37 22.53 -24.38
C VAL A 417 -2.47 21.77 -23.06
N MET A 418 -3.29 20.72 -23.01
CA MET A 418 -3.44 19.89 -21.80
C MET A 418 -2.11 19.27 -21.35
N THR A 419 -1.30 18.77 -22.29
CA THR A 419 0.03 18.21 -21.99
C THR A 419 0.95 19.24 -21.34
N ALA A 420 0.87 20.51 -21.74
CA ALA A 420 1.71 21.57 -21.20
C ALA A 420 1.19 22.14 -19.88
N GLU A 421 -0.13 22.33 -19.76
CA GLU A 421 -0.73 23.11 -18.68
C GLU A 421 -1.25 22.26 -17.51
N LEU A 422 -1.71 21.03 -17.73
CA LEU A 422 -2.24 20.20 -16.64
C LEU A 422 -1.22 19.93 -15.53
N PRO A 423 0.04 19.59 -15.80
CA PRO A 423 1.02 19.41 -14.73
C PRO A 423 1.18 20.67 -13.86
N VAL A 424 1.17 21.86 -14.48
CA VAL A 424 1.26 23.15 -13.78
C VAL A 424 0.02 23.38 -12.93
N LEU A 425 -1.16 23.16 -13.48
CA LEU A 425 -2.42 23.34 -12.74
C LEU A 425 -2.55 22.35 -11.58
N HIS A 426 -2.17 21.09 -11.77
CA HIS A 426 -2.22 20.06 -10.73
C HIS A 426 -1.19 20.30 -9.62
N ASP A 427 -0.03 20.90 -9.92
CA ASP A 427 0.94 21.30 -8.90
C ASP A 427 0.45 22.53 -8.10
N LEU A 428 -0.22 23.48 -8.76
CA LEU A 428 -0.62 24.74 -8.14
C LEU A 428 -1.97 24.69 -7.40
N LEU A 429 -2.97 24.03 -8.01
CA LEU A 429 -4.38 24.14 -7.63
C LEU A 429 -4.89 22.87 -6.94
N THR A 430 -5.89 23.05 -6.10
CA THR A 430 -6.62 21.95 -5.45
C THR A 430 -8.08 22.31 -5.24
N THR A 431 -8.95 21.32 -5.09
CA THR A 431 -10.37 21.52 -4.74
C THR A 431 -10.63 21.35 -3.23
N SER A 432 -9.62 20.94 -2.45
CA SER A 432 -9.72 20.66 -1.01
C SER A 432 -8.66 21.40 -0.21
N LYS A 433 -8.95 21.73 1.07
CA LYS A 433 -7.96 22.30 2.01
C LYS A 433 -7.16 21.24 2.77
N ASN A 434 -7.49 19.96 2.62
CA ASN A 434 -6.78 18.90 3.33
C ASN A 434 -5.35 18.78 2.79
N GLN A 435 -4.40 18.41 3.65
CA GLN A 435 -3.00 18.23 3.23
C GLN A 435 -2.78 17.00 2.34
N TYR A 436 -3.76 16.11 2.28
CA TYR A 436 -3.79 14.93 1.42
C TYR A 436 -5.23 14.64 0.99
N ILE A 437 -5.37 13.86 -0.07
CA ILE A 437 -6.62 13.32 -0.59
C ILE A 437 -6.59 11.81 -0.41
N GLU A 438 -7.65 11.22 0.13
CA GLU A 438 -7.74 9.78 0.36
C GLU A 438 -8.63 9.11 -0.68
N GLY A 439 -8.36 7.84 -0.99
CA GLY A 439 -9.27 6.99 -1.76
C GLY A 439 -9.30 7.18 -3.27
N ARG A 440 -8.57 8.15 -3.84
CA ARG A 440 -8.37 8.22 -5.29
C ARG A 440 -7.54 7.03 -5.77
N ILE A 441 -7.93 6.48 -6.91
CA ILE A 441 -7.34 5.27 -7.47
C ILE A 441 -6.32 5.63 -8.54
N GLN A 442 -5.09 5.14 -8.38
CA GLN A 442 -4.02 5.30 -9.36
C GLN A 442 -4.28 4.40 -10.56
N ILE A 443 -4.70 5.01 -11.66
CA ILE A 443 -5.13 4.29 -12.86
C ILE A 443 -3.97 3.67 -13.65
N ASP A 444 -2.71 4.00 -13.32
CA ASP A 444 -1.55 3.46 -14.03
C ASP A 444 -1.08 2.10 -13.48
N GLU A 445 -1.52 1.72 -12.28
CA GLU A 445 -1.17 0.45 -11.62
C GLU A 445 -2.40 -0.36 -11.17
N ALA A 446 -3.61 0.18 -11.29
CA ALA A 446 -4.83 -0.48 -10.84
C ALA A 446 -5.22 -1.67 -11.72
N ARG A 447 -5.69 -2.74 -11.08
CA ARG A 447 -6.26 -3.92 -11.76
C ARG A 447 -7.61 -3.60 -12.39
N LEU A 448 -8.03 -4.41 -13.36
CA LEU A 448 -9.29 -4.21 -14.08
C LEU A 448 -10.48 -4.13 -13.12
N GLU A 449 -10.55 -5.05 -12.17
CA GLU A 449 -11.61 -5.17 -11.18
C GLU A 449 -11.67 -3.94 -10.26
N THR A 450 -10.49 -3.43 -9.86
CA THR A 450 -10.38 -2.16 -9.12
C THR A 450 -10.86 -0.98 -9.95
N LEU A 451 -10.55 -0.95 -11.25
CA LEU A 451 -11.00 0.12 -12.14
C LEU A 451 -12.52 0.09 -12.34
N LEU A 452 -13.11 -1.10 -12.51
CA LEU A 452 -14.56 -1.27 -12.66
C LEU A 452 -15.34 -0.82 -11.41
N GLY A 453 -14.72 -0.87 -10.22
CA GLY A 453 -15.29 -0.31 -8.99
C GLY A 453 -15.25 1.23 -8.90
N ILE A 454 -14.75 1.94 -9.91
CA ILE A 454 -14.75 3.41 -9.95
C ILE A 454 -16.08 3.93 -10.52
N PRO A 455 -16.77 4.86 -9.84
CA PRO A 455 -17.97 5.48 -10.39
C PRO A 455 -17.74 6.10 -11.77
N GLU A 456 -18.71 5.94 -12.68
CA GLU A 456 -18.66 6.42 -14.08
C GLU A 456 -17.56 5.76 -14.96
N MET A 457 -16.88 4.73 -14.46
CA MET A 457 -15.95 3.92 -15.25
C MET A 457 -16.71 2.84 -16.03
N ASP A 458 -16.68 2.91 -17.35
CA ASP A 458 -17.23 1.85 -18.20
C ASP A 458 -16.19 0.76 -18.52
N GLU A 459 -16.69 -0.43 -18.85
CA GLU A 459 -15.84 -1.61 -19.11
C GLU A 459 -14.89 -1.39 -20.29
N ASN A 460 -15.27 -0.63 -21.33
CA ASN A 460 -14.39 -0.40 -22.47
C ASN A 460 -13.23 0.53 -22.08
N LEU A 461 -13.52 1.58 -21.33
CA LEU A 461 -12.50 2.49 -20.81
C LEU A 461 -11.56 1.77 -19.84
N ALA A 462 -12.10 0.99 -18.89
CA ALA A 462 -11.29 0.21 -17.95
C ALA A 462 -10.33 -0.76 -18.67
N ASN A 463 -10.83 -1.51 -19.67
CA ASN A 463 -9.99 -2.38 -20.50
C ASN A 463 -8.97 -1.57 -21.32
N ALA A 464 -9.35 -0.42 -21.87
CA ALA A 464 -8.42 0.43 -22.61
C ALA A 464 -7.29 0.95 -21.72
N ILE A 465 -7.59 1.31 -20.46
CA ILE A 465 -6.61 1.69 -19.45
C ILE A 465 -5.66 0.53 -19.18
N VAL A 466 -6.16 -0.67 -18.83
CA VAL A 466 -5.31 -1.84 -18.55
C VAL A 466 -4.41 -2.20 -19.73
N ASN A 467 -4.93 -2.15 -20.96
CA ASN A 467 -4.13 -2.41 -22.17
C ASN A 467 -3.09 -1.30 -22.45
N SER A 468 -3.25 -0.13 -21.83
CA SER A 468 -2.34 1.02 -21.94
C SER A 468 -1.34 1.08 -20.79
N GLN A 469 -1.65 0.49 -19.64
CA GLN A 469 -0.68 0.18 -18.60
C GLN A 469 0.32 -0.81 -19.20
N MET A 470 1.62 -0.69 -18.88
CA MET A 470 2.69 -1.64 -19.27
C MET A 470 3.35 -1.43 -20.63
N THR A 471 4.66 -1.15 -20.60
CA THR A 471 5.50 -1.08 -21.81
C THR A 471 6.81 -1.86 -21.74
N GLY A 472 7.02 -2.71 -20.71
CA GLY A 472 8.26 -3.48 -20.55
C GLY A 472 8.10 -4.85 -19.86
N THR A 473 9.07 -5.75 -20.05
CA THR A 473 9.09 -7.11 -19.47
C THR A 473 9.19 -7.15 -17.94
N ASN A 474 9.68 -6.06 -17.33
CA ASN A 474 9.78 -5.92 -15.87
C ASN A 474 8.54 -5.23 -15.28
N GLY A 475 7.49 -5.06 -16.10
CA GLY A 475 6.27 -4.34 -15.76
C GLY A 475 6.40 -2.82 -15.70
N ALA A 476 7.60 -2.25 -15.83
CA ALA A 476 7.81 -0.82 -15.71
C ALA A 476 7.39 -0.06 -16.99
N PRO A 477 6.72 1.11 -16.86
CA PRO A 477 6.55 2.03 -17.99
C PRO A 477 7.93 2.56 -18.45
N SER A 478 8.05 2.92 -19.74
CA SER A 478 9.24 3.65 -20.21
C SER A 478 9.27 5.04 -19.58
N THR A 479 10.46 5.60 -19.40
CA THR A 479 10.62 6.95 -18.82
C THR A 479 9.80 7.99 -19.58
N GLU A 480 9.73 7.88 -20.91
CA GLU A 480 8.94 8.80 -21.73
C GLU A 480 7.44 8.70 -21.44
N ILE A 481 6.91 7.50 -21.21
CA ILE A 481 5.49 7.29 -20.90
C ILE A 481 5.17 7.78 -19.50
N SER A 482 6.03 7.49 -18.52
CA SER A 482 5.87 8.02 -17.16
C SER A 482 5.84 9.56 -17.15
N GLN A 483 6.68 10.20 -17.97
CA GLN A 483 6.67 11.66 -18.13
C GLN A 483 5.41 12.18 -18.84
N ALA A 484 4.91 11.46 -19.84
CA ALA A 484 3.70 11.84 -20.56
C ALA A 484 2.42 11.67 -19.72
N ARG A 485 2.43 10.76 -18.73
CA ARG A 485 1.26 10.40 -17.91
C ARG A 485 1.31 10.94 -16.47
N GLN A 486 2.04 12.04 -16.25
CA GLN A 486 2.13 12.70 -14.93
C GLN A 486 0.77 13.12 -14.35
N THR A 487 -0.23 13.35 -15.19
CA THR A 487 -1.60 13.67 -14.77
C THR A 487 -2.58 12.68 -15.39
N THR A 488 -3.74 12.49 -14.75
CA THR A 488 -4.85 11.68 -15.29
C THR A 488 -5.39 12.19 -16.62
N GLY A 489 -5.00 13.41 -17.05
CA GLY A 489 -5.38 13.97 -18.33
C GLY A 489 -4.88 13.18 -19.54
N TRP A 490 -3.94 12.25 -19.35
CA TRP A 490 -3.47 11.37 -20.42
C TRP A 490 -4.61 10.57 -21.06
N LEU A 491 -5.67 10.23 -20.30
CA LEU A 491 -6.85 9.56 -20.84
C LEU A 491 -7.55 10.38 -21.94
N VAL A 492 -7.60 11.71 -21.80
CA VAL A 492 -8.18 12.61 -22.80
C VAL A 492 -7.18 12.87 -23.93
N ILE A 493 -5.91 13.10 -23.58
CA ILE A 493 -4.83 13.40 -24.54
C ILE A 493 -4.62 12.25 -25.54
N GLU A 494 -4.67 11.00 -25.06
CA GLU A 494 -4.53 9.79 -25.88
C GLU A 494 -5.87 9.36 -26.53
N GLY A 495 -6.97 10.05 -26.23
CA GLY A 495 -8.28 9.81 -26.83
C GLY A 495 -9.02 8.58 -26.31
N LEU A 496 -8.69 8.11 -25.10
CA LEU A 496 -9.40 7.02 -24.42
C LEU A 496 -10.75 7.49 -23.88
N THR A 497 -10.85 8.75 -23.46
CA THR A 497 -12.08 9.36 -22.93
C THR A 497 -12.28 10.79 -23.42
N THR A 498 -13.46 11.36 -23.14
CA THR A 498 -13.79 12.76 -23.46
C THR A 498 -13.54 13.66 -22.25
N ILE A 499 -13.41 14.97 -22.47
CA ILE A 499 -13.28 15.93 -21.36
C ILE A 499 -14.50 15.91 -20.43
N GLU A 500 -15.71 15.67 -20.97
CA GLU A 500 -16.93 15.62 -20.19
C GLU A 500 -16.98 14.39 -19.26
N GLN A 501 -16.58 13.22 -19.76
CA GLN A 501 -16.46 12.02 -18.92
C GLN A 501 -15.31 12.17 -17.91
N MET A 502 -14.19 12.78 -18.31
CA MET A 502 -13.05 13.03 -17.42
C MET A 502 -13.43 13.92 -16.22
N ARG A 503 -14.28 14.93 -16.40
CA ARG A 503 -14.78 15.77 -15.28
C ARG A 503 -15.48 14.96 -14.20
N LYS A 504 -16.21 13.91 -14.60
CA LYS A 504 -16.90 13.00 -13.68
C LYS A 504 -15.96 11.99 -13.02
N LEU A 505 -14.98 11.48 -13.76
CA LEU A 505 -14.01 10.50 -13.25
C LEU A 505 -12.99 11.12 -12.31
N ALA A 506 -12.56 12.35 -12.57
CA ALA A 506 -11.43 13.00 -11.90
C ALA A 506 -11.46 12.99 -10.36
N PRO A 507 -12.61 13.13 -9.67
CA PRO A 507 -12.67 13.03 -8.21
C PRO A 507 -12.23 11.68 -7.66
N TYR A 508 -12.32 10.60 -8.46
CA TYR A 508 -12.07 9.22 -8.02
C TYR A 508 -10.72 8.66 -8.48
N ILE A 509 -10.04 9.30 -9.43
CA ILE A 509 -8.81 8.76 -10.04
C ILE A 509 -7.63 9.68 -9.89
N CYS A 510 -6.43 9.14 -9.73
CA CYS A 510 -5.16 9.87 -9.73
C CYS A 510 -4.13 9.19 -10.67
N SER A 511 -3.05 9.89 -11.00
CA SER A 511 -1.89 9.37 -11.76
C SER A 511 -0.75 8.92 -10.85
N GLY A 512 -0.95 9.03 -9.54
CA GLY A 512 0.04 8.65 -8.53
C GLY A 512 -0.57 8.70 -7.13
N GLY A 513 0.01 7.91 -6.23
CA GLY A 513 -0.22 8.02 -4.79
C GLY A 513 1.08 8.21 -4.02
N ASP A 514 0.99 8.67 -2.79
CA ASP A 514 2.12 8.90 -1.89
C ASP A 514 2.25 7.82 -0.81
N VAL A 515 1.39 6.79 -0.85
CA VAL A 515 1.44 5.67 0.10
C VAL A 515 1.97 4.42 -0.60
N PHE A 516 3.07 3.88 -0.07
CA PHE A 516 3.80 2.78 -0.68
C PHE A 516 3.91 1.59 0.26
N ARG A 517 3.78 0.39 -0.30
CA ARG A 517 4.18 -0.86 0.34
C ARG A 517 5.57 -1.25 -0.10
N ALA A 518 6.41 -1.57 0.88
CA ALA A 518 7.77 -2.07 0.69
C ALA A 518 7.91 -3.46 1.31
N GLN A 519 8.40 -4.44 0.56
CA GLN A 519 8.83 -5.72 1.12
C GLN A 519 10.35 -5.81 1.05
N SER A 520 11.02 -5.70 2.20
CA SER A 520 12.48 -5.76 2.30
C SER A 520 12.96 -7.10 2.84
N LEU A 521 14.00 -7.63 2.19
CA LEU A 521 14.68 -8.85 2.56
C LEU A 521 16.10 -8.55 2.98
N GLY A 522 16.44 -8.85 4.23
CA GLY A 522 17.80 -8.78 4.76
C GLY A 522 18.46 -10.16 4.76
N TYR A 523 19.66 -10.27 4.21
CA TYR A 523 20.35 -11.55 4.04
C TYR A 523 21.87 -11.38 4.00
N PHE A 524 22.59 -12.51 4.00
CA PHE A 524 24.04 -12.53 3.81
C PHE A 524 24.40 -13.00 2.41
N GLY A 525 25.55 -12.56 1.92
CA GLY A 525 26.02 -12.91 0.57
C GLY A 525 26.17 -14.42 0.33
N GLN A 526 26.37 -15.20 1.39
CA GLN A 526 26.40 -16.67 1.33
C GLN A 526 25.91 -17.33 2.62
N GLY A 527 24.83 -18.11 2.51
CA GLY A 527 24.23 -18.89 3.60
C GLY A 527 23.76 -18.03 4.79
N GLY A 528 23.15 -18.65 5.79
CA GLY A 528 22.56 -17.92 6.94
C GLY A 528 21.08 -17.59 6.75
N PRO A 529 20.47 -16.93 7.74
CA PRO A 529 19.05 -16.60 7.71
C PRO A 529 18.75 -15.48 6.72
N VAL A 530 17.52 -15.51 6.20
CA VAL A 530 16.90 -14.42 5.45
C VAL A 530 15.74 -13.92 6.29
N THR A 531 15.65 -12.61 6.49
CA THR A 531 14.52 -11.97 7.17
C THR A 531 13.73 -11.19 6.16
N ARG A 532 12.41 -11.38 6.12
CA ARG A 532 11.48 -10.69 5.21
C ARG A 532 10.55 -9.82 6.03
N VAL A 533 10.54 -8.52 5.74
CA VAL A 533 9.72 -7.51 6.42
C VAL A 533 8.89 -6.77 5.40
N GLU A 534 7.61 -6.56 5.68
CA GLU A 534 6.72 -5.69 4.93
C GLU A 534 6.47 -4.41 5.73
N ALA A 535 6.38 -3.27 5.05
CA ALA A 535 6.00 -2.02 5.66
C ALA A 535 5.12 -1.17 4.74
N ILE A 536 4.28 -0.31 5.35
CA ILE A 536 3.57 0.77 4.67
C ILE A 536 4.23 2.09 5.02
N ILE A 537 4.56 2.85 3.99
CA ILE A 537 5.25 4.13 4.05
C ILE A 537 4.27 5.18 3.54
N ASP A 538 3.84 6.08 4.42
CA ASP A 538 3.02 7.23 4.11
C ASP A 538 3.92 8.44 3.80
N GLY A 539 4.08 8.72 2.51
CA GLY A 539 4.84 9.83 1.96
C GLY A 539 4.13 11.18 2.03
N THR A 540 2.85 11.25 2.42
CA THR A 540 2.11 12.52 2.50
C THR A 540 2.63 13.46 3.58
N PHE A 541 3.45 12.95 4.50
CA PHE A 541 4.14 13.72 5.53
C PHE A 541 5.59 13.99 5.16
N ILE A 542 6.13 15.10 5.67
CA ILE A 542 7.55 15.45 5.52
C ILE A 542 8.17 15.56 6.92
N PRO A 543 9.07 14.64 7.32
CA PRO A 543 9.48 13.43 6.61
C PRO A 543 8.37 12.35 6.54
N PRO A 544 8.47 11.38 5.60
CA PRO A 544 7.54 10.26 5.51
C PRO A 544 7.41 9.47 6.80
N ARG A 545 6.26 8.83 6.98
CA ARG A 545 5.96 8.01 8.16
C ARG A 545 5.84 6.56 7.79
N ILE A 546 6.52 5.69 8.52
CA ILE A 546 6.25 4.25 8.45
C ILE A 546 5.06 3.99 9.37
N THR A 547 3.89 3.72 8.78
CA THR A 547 2.63 3.56 9.52
C THR A 547 2.39 2.14 9.97
N TYR A 548 3.02 1.18 9.29
CA TYR A 548 2.82 -0.25 9.53
C TYR A 548 4.10 -1.03 9.23
N ILE A 549 4.43 -2.03 10.05
CA ILE A 549 5.53 -2.97 9.83
C ILE A 549 5.10 -4.36 10.27
N ARG A 550 5.38 -5.37 9.44
CA ARG A 550 5.16 -6.79 9.72
C ARG A 550 6.38 -7.63 9.38
N ASP A 551 6.74 -8.54 10.28
CA ASP A 551 7.71 -9.59 9.99
C ASP A 551 7.00 -10.76 9.31
N LEU A 552 7.43 -11.10 8.09
CA LEU A 552 6.91 -12.19 7.27
C LEU A 552 7.84 -13.41 7.27
N SER A 553 8.88 -13.43 8.10
CA SER A 553 9.89 -14.50 8.09
C SER A 553 9.31 -15.87 8.49
N ASN A 554 8.18 -15.88 9.21
CA ASN A 554 7.43 -17.09 9.54
C ASN A 554 6.80 -17.76 8.30
N LEU A 555 6.54 -17.00 7.24
CA LEU A 555 6.08 -17.49 5.94
C LEU A 555 7.25 -17.95 5.05
N GLY A 556 8.47 -17.97 5.59
CA GLY A 556 9.69 -18.28 4.85
C GLY A 556 10.26 -17.07 4.11
N ALA A 557 11.34 -17.31 3.37
CA ALA A 557 12.05 -16.27 2.63
C ALA A 557 11.26 -15.75 1.42
N GLY A 558 10.33 -16.53 0.86
CA GLY A 558 9.55 -16.22 -0.34
C GLY A 558 10.35 -16.20 -1.64
N TYR A 559 11.66 -15.88 -1.58
CA TYR A 559 12.51 -15.70 -2.75
C TYR A 559 13.86 -16.41 -2.60
N PRO A 560 14.40 -17.02 -3.66
CA PRO A 560 15.77 -17.48 -3.68
C PRO A 560 16.76 -16.31 -3.52
N VAL A 561 17.78 -16.47 -2.69
CA VAL A 561 18.82 -15.43 -2.48
C VAL A 561 19.54 -15.09 -3.79
N THR A 562 19.70 -16.05 -4.69
CA THR A 562 20.29 -15.83 -6.02
C THR A 562 19.49 -14.82 -6.84
N THR A 563 18.17 -14.89 -6.80
CA THR A 563 17.27 -13.93 -7.44
C THR A 563 17.44 -12.52 -6.86
N LEU A 564 17.53 -12.40 -5.53
CA LEU A 564 17.80 -11.13 -4.85
C LEU A 564 19.16 -10.53 -5.24
N GLN A 565 20.15 -11.39 -5.52
CA GLN A 565 21.48 -11.00 -5.96
C GLN A 565 21.59 -10.70 -7.46
N GLY A 566 20.51 -10.90 -8.23
CA GLY A 566 20.45 -10.61 -9.67
C GLY A 566 20.87 -11.76 -10.58
N ALA A 567 20.98 -12.99 -10.07
CA ALA A 567 21.03 -14.16 -10.92
C ALA A 567 19.61 -14.50 -11.42
N THR A 568 19.46 -14.75 -12.72
CA THR A 568 18.20 -15.20 -13.32
C THR A 568 17.86 -16.61 -12.83
N LEU A 569 16.57 -16.92 -12.67
CA LEU A 569 16.04 -18.21 -12.17
C LEU A 569 16.43 -19.47 -13.00
N GLU A 570 17.25 -19.31 -14.05
CA GLU A 570 17.75 -20.40 -14.92
C GLU A 570 19.22 -20.80 -14.67
N GLU A 571 19.92 -20.18 -13.71
CA GLU A 571 21.25 -20.59 -13.22
C GLU A 571 21.19 -21.11 -11.78
#